data_AF-A0A922ZEJ9-F1
#
_entry.id   AF-A0A922ZEJ9-F1
#
_cell.length_a   1.000
_cell.length_b   1.000
_cell.length_c   1.000
_cell.angle_alpha   90.00
_cell.angle_beta   90.00
_cell.angle_gamma   90.00
#
_symmetry.space_group_name_H-M   'P 1'
#
loop_
_entity.id
_entity.type
_entity.pdbx_description
1 polymer ?
#
loop_
_entity_poly.entity_id
_entity_poly.type
_entity_poly.pdbx_seq_one_letter_code
_entity_poly.pdbx_strand_id
1 'polypeptide(L)'
;MNISLSTETNLQNQLARHLQRLRKQQKLSRQALEKISTVPAPTIKKFETTGQISLRQFLLLWECLDNIDRLAMLLNQRHNNTIAHPTTIEQVLADEF
;
A
#
# COMPACT_ATOMS: atom_id res chain seq x y z
N MET A 1 18.15 3.57 -14.09
CA MET A 1 16.73 3.42 -13.71
C MET A 1 16.22 4.82 -13.37
N ASN A 2 15.46 5.46 -14.25
CA ASN A 2 14.98 6.83 -14.01
C ASN A 2 13.68 6.78 -13.22
N ILE A 3 13.74 7.15 -11.95
CA ILE A 3 12.54 7.35 -11.14
C ILE A 3 11.88 8.65 -11.62
N SER A 4 10.72 8.54 -12.27
CA SER A 4 9.93 9.72 -12.62
C SER A 4 9.28 10.26 -11.33
N LEU A 5 9.78 11.40 -10.83
CA LEU A 5 9.28 12.08 -9.62
C LEU A 5 7.74 12.24 -9.62
N SER A 6 7.16 12.44 -10.81
CA SER A 6 5.71 12.57 -11.01
C SER A 6 4.94 11.31 -10.63
N THR A 7 5.52 10.13 -10.83
CA THR A 7 4.89 8.84 -10.54
C THR A 7 4.96 8.51 -9.05
N GLU A 8 6.11 8.75 -8.41
CA GLU A 8 6.31 8.53 -6.98
C GLU A 8 5.40 9.43 -6.13
N THR A 9 5.37 10.72 -6.45
CA THR A 9 4.52 11.71 -5.77
C THR A 9 3.05 11.36 -5.95
N ASN A 10 2.66 10.82 -7.11
CA ASN A 10 1.30 10.38 -7.35
C ASN A 10 0.92 9.19 -6.45
N LEU A 11 1.79 8.18 -6.35
CA LEU A 11 1.54 7.01 -5.51
C LEU A 11 1.44 7.37 -4.02
N GLN A 12 2.36 8.18 -3.49
CA GLN A 12 2.30 8.65 -2.10
C GLN A 12 0.95 9.35 -1.79
N ASN A 13 0.49 10.21 -2.70
CA ASN A 13 -0.79 10.88 -2.57
C ASN A 13 -1.98 9.92 -2.67
N GLN A 14 -1.90 8.90 -3.54
CA GLN A 14 -2.93 7.86 -3.62
C GLN A 14 -3.02 7.06 -2.30
N LEU A 15 -1.88 6.66 -1.73
CA LEU A 15 -1.82 5.96 -0.44
C LEU A 15 -2.39 6.82 0.70
N ALA A 16 -2.03 8.10 0.75
CA ALA A 16 -2.55 9.04 1.75
C ALA A 16 -4.07 9.22 1.63
N ARG A 17 -4.59 9.42 0.41
CA ARG A 17 -6.03 9.49 0.16
C ARG A 17 -6.75 8.19 0.53
N HIS A 18 -6.11 7.06 0.29
CA HIS A 18 -6.65 5.75 0.64
C HIS A 18 -6.85 5.61 2.16
N LEU A 19 -5.80 5.78 2.96
CA LEU A 19 -5.89 5.70 4.41
C LEU A 19 -6.79 6.81 5.01
N GLN A 20 -6.76 8.02 4.45
CA GLN A 20 -7.68 9.10 4.88
C GLN A 20 -9.14 8.70 4.72
N ARG A 21 -9.49 8.03 3.60
CA ARG A 21 -10.86 7.57 3.34
C ARG A 21 -11.29 6.52 4.35
N LEU A 22 -10.44 5.52 4.63
CA LEU A 22 -10.72 4.48 5.61
C LEU A 22 -10.94 5.07 7.01
N ARG A 23 -10.07 5.99 7.44
CA ARG A 23 -10.23 6.71 8.72
C ARG A 23 -11.59 7.41 8.80
N LYS A 24 -11.99 8.12 7.74
CA LYS A 24 -13.29 8.83 7.68
C LYS A 24 -14.48 7.86 7.68
N GLN A 25 -14.38 6.73 6.98
CA GLN A 25 -15.41 5.68 6.97
C GLN A 25 -15.62 5.08 8.37
N GLN A 26 -14.54 4.92 9.13
CA GLN A 26 -14.57 4.50 10.54
C GLN A 26 -14.95 5.64 11.51
N LYS A 27 -15.27 6.84 11.01
CA LYS A 27 -15.62 8.04 11.80
C LYS A 27 -14.56 8.47 12.83
N LEU A 28 -13.29 8.09 12.61
CA LEU A 28 -12.20 8.46 13.50
C LEU A 28 -11.72 9.89 13.20
N SER A 29 -11.61 10.74 14.23
CA SER A 29 -10.85 11.99 14.10
C SER A 29 -9.35 11.70 14.04
N ARG A 30 -8.52 12.69 13.70
CA ARG A 30 -7.06 12.52 13.77
C ARG A 30 -6.59 12.28 15.21
N GLN A 31 -7.20 12.93 16.20
CA GLN A 31 -6.91 12.71 17.61
C GLN A 31 -7.38 11.32 18.08
N ALA A 32 -8.49 10.82 17.55
CA ALA A 32 -8.93 9.45 17.85
C ALA A 32 -7.97 8.42 17.27
N LEU A 33 -7.51 8.62 16.03
CA LEU A 33 -6.53 7.75 15.39
C LEU A 33 -5.15 7.82 16.08
N GLU A 34 -4.74 8.99 16.57
CA GLU A 34 -3.52 9.13 17.38
C GLU A 34 -3.54 8.25 18.63
N LYS A 35 -4.68 8.19 19.33
CA LYS A 35 -4.81 7.38 20.55
C LYS A 35 -4.60 5.89 20.31
N ILE A 36 -4.98 5.39 19.14
CA ILE A 36 -4.85 3.96 18.80
C ILE A 36 -3.54 3.66 18.05
N SER A 37 -3.09 4.54 17.16
CA SER A 37 -1.89 4.31 16.34
C SER A 37 -0.60 4.79 16.99
N THR A 38 -0.68 5.63 18.03
CA THR A 38 0.43 6.38 18.65
C THR A 38 1.11 7.38 17.71
N VAL A 39 0.58 7.58 16.49
CA VAL A 39 1.09 8.57 15.54
C VAL A 39 0.44 9.93 15.84
N PRO A 40 1.21 11.01 16.11
CA PRO A 40 0.63 12.30 16.49
C PRO A 40 -0.35 12.85 15.45
N ALA A 41 -1.46 13.44 15.88
CA ALA A 41 -2.44 14.05 14.98
C ALA A 41 -1.84 15.10 14.01
N PRO A 42 -0.84 15.92 14.39
CA PRO A 42 -0.14 16.80 13.45
C PRO A 42 0.60 16.03 12.34
N THR A 43 1.19 14.88 12.67
CA THR A 43 1.85 13.98 11.71
C THR A 43 0.83 13.35 10.78
N ILE A 44 -0.30 12.87 11.31
CA ILE A 44 -1.43 12.35 10.50
C ILE A 44 -1.94 13.44 9.54
N LYS A 45 -2.10 14.68 10.03
CA LYS A 45 -2.51 15.81 9.19
C LYS A 45 -1.50 16.07 8.07
N LYS A 46 -0.20 16.10 8.37
CA LYS A 46 0.85 16.30 7.36
C LYS A 46 0.76 15.21 6.29
N PHE A 47 0.72 13.95 6.70
CA PHE A 47 0.60 12.81 5.79
C PHE A 47 -0.63 12.91 4.88
N GLU A 48 -1.81 13.15 5.45
CA GLU A 48 -3.05 13.25 4.65
C GLU A 48 -3.05 14.42 3.67
N THR A 49 -2.30 15.49 3.96
CA THR A 49 -2.23 16.69 3.11
C THR A 49 -1.13 16.59 2.06
N THR A 50 0.04 16.02 2.39
CA THR A 50 1.24 16.08 1.53
C THR A 50 1.71 14.72 1.02
N GLY A 51 1.16 13.61 1.52
CA GLY A 51 1.64 12.26 1.25
C GLY A 51 2.92 11.87 2.01
N GLN A 52 3.51 12.80 2.78
CA GLN A 52 4.82 12.58 3.41
C GLN A 52 4.69 12.09 4.85
N ILE A 53 5.36 10.97 5.15
CA ILE A 53 5.44 10.36 6.48
C ILE A 53 6.63 9.39 6.53
N SER A 54 7.10 9.01 7.73
CA SER A 54 8.05 7.91 7.85
C SER A 54 7.40 6.55 7.57
N LEU A 55 8.16 5.58 7.06
CA LEU A 55 7.65 4.23 6.80
C LEU A 55 7.06 3.57 8.06
N ARG A 56 7.75 3.68 9.21
CA ARG A 56 7.26 3.12 10.48
C ARG A 56 5.86 3.67 10.83
N GLN A 57 5.68 4.98 10.76
CA GLN A 57 4.40 5.60 11.09
C GLN A 57 3.33 5.25 10.06
N PHE A 58 3.70 5.14 8.78
CA PHE A 58 2.78 4.67 7.74
C PHE A 58 2.25 3.27 8.03
N LEU A 59 3.13 2.32 8.41
CA LEU A 59 2.74 0.95 8.75
C LEU A 59 1.80 0.92 9.97
N LEU A 60 2.07 1.72 11.01
CA LEU A 60 1.17 1.84 12.17
C LEU A 60 -0.21 2.38 11.79
N LEU A 61 -0.27 3.37 10.89
CA LEU A 61 -1.56 3.88 10.39
C LEU A 61 -2.28 2.83 9.55
N TRP A 62 -1.55 2.08 8.72
CA TRP A 62 -2.11 1.01 7.90
C TRP A 62 -2.74 -0.07 8.77
N GLU A 63 -1.99 -0.61 9.73
CA GLU A 63 -2.46 -1.66 10.66
C GLU A 63 -3.70 -1.23 11.46
N CYS A 64 -3.82 0.06 11.81
CA CYS A 64 -5.01 0.58 12.50
C CYS A 64 -6.24 0.75 11.59
N LEU A 65 -6.06 0.91 10.28
CA LEU A 65 -7.12 1.33 9.35
C LEU A 65 -7.52 0.27 8.34
N ASP A 66 -6.60 -0.65 8.01
CA ASP A 66 -6.78 -1.75 7.05
C ASP A 66 -6.00 -2.99 7.53
N ASN A 67 -6.15 -4.10 6.81
CA ASN A 67 -5.40 -5.30 7.07
C ASN A 67 -3.94 -5.16 6.60
N ILE A 68 -2.99 -5.26 7.53
CA ILE A 68 -1.54 -5.22 7.25
C ILE A 68 -1.07 -6.36 6.34
N ASP A 69 -1.77 -7.50 6.32
CA ASP A 69 -1.48 -8.63 5.44
C ASP A 69 -1.57 -8.22 3.97
N ARG A 70 -2.49 -7.31 3.60
CA ARG A 70 -2.60 -6.79 2.22
C ARG A 70 -1.31 -6.10 1.78
N LEU A 71 -0.63 -5.43 2.70
CA LEU A 71 0.64 -4.78 2.45
C LEU A 71 1.79 -5.82 2.45
N ALA A 72 1.76 -6.78 3.37
CA ALA A 72 2.72 -7.89 3.40
C ALA A 72 2.66 -8.76 2.13
N MET A 73 1.49 -8.89 1.51
CA MET A 73 1.33 -9.60 0.24
C MET A 73 2.22 -9.01 -0.85
N LEU A 74 2.51 -7.70 -0.84
CA LEU A 74 3.42 -7.07 -1.81
C LEU A 74 4.84 -7.66 -1.77
N LEU A 75 5.27 -8.16 -0.60
CA LEU A 75 6.57 -8.79 -0.42
C LEU A 75 6.55 -10.26 -0.84
N ASN A 76 5.38 -10.90 -0.76
CA ASN A 76 5.17 -12.31 -1.08
C ASN A 76 4.71 -12.54 -2.52
N GLN A 77 4.49 -11.47 -3.29
CA GLN A 77 4.37 -11.58 -4.74
C GLN A 77 5.75 -11.97 -5.29
N ARG A 78 6.03 -13.29 -5.25
CA ARG A 78 6.87 -13.93 -6.25
C ARG A 78 6.37 -13.37 -7.57
N HIS A 79 7.23 -12.70 -8.32
CA HIS A 79 6.87 -12.20 -9.63
C HIS A 79 6.21 -13.37 -10.37
N ASN A 80 4.89 -13.33 -10.56
CA ASN A 80 4.19 -14.17 -11.52
C ASN A 80 4.51 -13.65 -12.94
N ASN A 81 5.77 -13.32 -13.18
CA ASN A 81 6.40 -13.32 -14.49
C ASN A 81 7.01 -14.69 -14.76
N THR A 82 6.57 -15.74 -14.06
CA THR A 82 6.45 -17.03 -14.71
C THR A 82 5.30 -16.92 -15.70
N ILE A 83 5.62 -16.52 -16.93
CA ILE A 83 5.25 -17.44 -18.02
C ILE A 83 5.84 -18.75 -17.52
N ALA A 84 5.01 -19.63 -16.96
CA ALA A 84 5.49 -20.92 -16.51
C ALA A 84 6.15 -21.52 -17.75
N HIS A 85 7.47 -21.64 -17.75
CA HIS A 85 8.13 -22.36 -18.82
C HIS A 85 7.49 -23.74 -18.83
N PRO A 86 6.82 -24.14 -19.91
CA PRO A 86 6.13 -25.40 -19.95
C PRO A 86 7.16 -26.47 -19.60
N THR A 87 6.93 -27.13 -18.47
CA THR A 87 7.87 -28.13 -17.94
C THR A 87 7.62 -29.49 -18.58
N THR A 88 6.60 -29.55 -19.43
CA THR A 88 6.09 -30.73 -20.10
C THR A 88 5.71 -30.38 -21.54
N ILE A 89 5.85 -31.35 -22.43
CA ILE A 89 5.53 -31.20 -23.85
C ILE A 89 4.03 -30.97 -24.03
N GLU A 90 3.18 -31.60 -23.20
CA GLU A 90 1.73 -31.44 -23.25
C GLU A 90 1.28 -29.98 -23.04
N GLN A 91 1.98 -29.23 -22.17
CA GLN A 91 1.66 -27.82 -21.90
C GLN A 91 2.04 -26.88 -23.06
N VAL A 92 3.08 -27.21 -23.84
CA VAL A 92 3.44 -26.45 -25.05
C VAL A 92 2.36 -26.60 -26.12
N LEU A 93 1.88 -27.83 -26.31
CA LEU A 93 0.93 -28.16 -27.38
C LEU A 93 -0.49 -27.64 -27.12
N ALA A 94 -0.84 -27.39 -25.86
CA ALA A 94 -2.14 -26.86 -25.47
C ALA A 94 -2.32 -25.36 -25.77
N ASP A 95 -1.23 -24.60 -25.90
CA ASP A 95 -1.24 -23.15 -26.19
C ASP A 95 -1.29 -22.84 -27.70
N GLU A 96 -1.17 -23.85 -28.58
CA GLU A 96 -1.15 -23.68 -30.04
C GLU A 96 -2.50 -23.94 -30.75
N PHE A 97 -3.61 -24.09 -30.02
CA PHE A 97 -4.96 -24.29 -30.59
C PHE A 97 -6.05 -23.43 -29.93
#